data_AF-A0A9D2KZF2-F1
#
_entry.id   AF-A0A9D2KZF2-F1
#
_cell.length_a   1.000
_cell.length_b   1.000
_cell.length_c   1.000
_cell.angle_alpha   90.00
_cell.angle_beta   90.00
_cell.angle_gamma   90.00
#
_symmetry.space_group_name_H-M   'P 1'
#
loop_
_entity.id
_entity.type
_entity.pdbx_description
1 polymer ?
#
loop_
_entity_poly.entity_id
_entity_poly.type
_entity_poly.pdbx_seq_one_letter_code
_entity_poly.pdbx_strand_id
1 'polypeptide(L)'
;EKPQNLRENAAEFQRQLAYHLKSVLQKDEDDSGAKKEFTPANEADIIDQAYKAIVIGASTGGPRALMQLVQAIPSTLAIPIFIVQHMPEGFTASFAKRLNDSAQVPVKEASHLEKIQAGTVYVAPGNYHMHIHQDELFLTQTEKRNGVRPAVDHLFESAAPLYKNRLLSVILTGMGKDGTQGMQAVKEAGGYTLAQNKESCVVYGMPGSAVDAGVVDVCVHLNCISDIINKVARTSK
;
A
#
# COMPACT_ATOMS: atom_id res chain seq x y z
N GLU A 1 2.25 -36.54 6.56
CA GLU A 1 1.14 -36.07 7.42
C GLU A 1 0.08 -35.39 6.56
N LYS A 2 -1.21 -35.63 6.81
CA LYS A 2 -2.31 -35.02 6.03
C LYS A 2 -2.44 -33.54 6.42
N PRO A 3 -2.67 -32.60 5.49
CA PRO A 3 -2.74 -31.19 5.84
C PRO A 3 -4.06 -30.91 6.57
N GLN A 4 -3.97 -30.55 7.86
CA GLN A 4 -5.11 -30.22 8.71
C GLN A 4 -5.78 -28.85 8.36
N ASN A 5 -5.20 -28.03 7.48
CA ASN A 5 -5.58 -26.61 7.35
C ASN A 5 -6.52 -26.21 6.21
N LEU A 6 -7.04 -27.13 5.39
CA LEU A 6 -7.86 -26.72 4.23
C LEU A 6 -9.27 -26.24 4.60
N ARG A 7 -9.89 -26.80 5.65
CA ARG A 7 -11.27 -26.43 6.06
C ARG A 7 -11.32 -25.14 6.87
N GLU A 8 -10.33 -24.89 7.72
CA GLU A 8 -10.23 -23.63 8.48
C GLU A 8 -9.91 -22.46 7.56
N ASN A 9 -8.98 -22.63 6.62
CA ASN A 9 -8.69 -21.64 5.58
C ASN A 9 -9.92 -21.35 4.69
N ALA A 10 -10.73 -22.37 4.38
CA ALA A 10 -11.95 -22.18 3.60
C ALA A 10 -13.01 -21.36 4.36
N ALA A 11 -13.14 -21.56 5.67
CA ALA A 11 -14.09 -20.80 6.49
C ALA A 11 -13.65 -19.33 6.67
N GLU A 12 -12.36 -19.08 6.87
CA GLU A 12 -11.83 -17.72 6.92
C GLU A 12 -11.93 -17.03 5.55
N PHE A 13 -11.63 -17.75 4.47
CA PHE A 13 -11.80 -17.26 3.11
C PHE A 13 -13.27 -16.93 2.80
N GLN A 14 -14.23 -17.78 3.19
CA GLN A 14 -15.65 -17.51 3.04
C GLN A 14 -16.11 -16.28 3.83
N ARG A 15 -15.61 -16.10 5.06
CA ARG A 15 -15.91 -14.89 5.85
C ARG A 15 -15.33 -13.64 5.22
N GLN A 16 -14.10 -13.70 4.74
CA GLN A 16 -13.48 -12.59 4.01
C GLN A 16 -14.27 -12.31 2.74
N LEU A 17 -14.62 -13.31 1.93
CA LEU A 17 -15.39 -13.12 0.71
C LEU A 17 -16.79 -12.53 0.99
N ALA A 18 -17.47 -13.01 2.04
CA ALA A 18 -18.76 -12.50 2.48
C ALA A 18 -18.68 -11.05 2.98
N TYR A 19 -17.59 -10.69 3.67
CA TYR A 19 -17.30 -9.32 4.06
C TYR A 19 -17.13 -8.42 2.83
N HIS A 20 -16.34 -8.86 1.84
CA HIS A 20 -16.15 -8.13 0.58
C HIS A 20 -17.45 -7.97 -0.22
N LEU A 21 -18.30 -8.99 -0.29
CA LEU A 21 -19.58 -8.96 -1.00
C LEU A 21 -20.58 -7.98 -0.35
N LYS A 22 -20.67 -7.93 0.98
CA LYS A 22 -21.64 -7.08 1.68
C LYS A 22 -21.39 -5.58 1.49
N SER A 23 -20.13 -5.13 1.39
CA SER A 23 -19.88 -3.70 1.20
C SER A 23 -20.07 -3.24 -0.23
N VAL A 24 -19.87 -4.12 -1.22
CA VAL A 24 -20.08 -3.80 -2.63
C VAL A 24 -21.55 -3.46 -2.89
N LEU A 25 -22.46 -4.05 -2.09
CA LEU A 25 -23.90 -3.82 -2.19
C LEU A 25 -24.40 -2.54 -1.48
N GLN A 26 -23.53 -1.77 -0.80
CA GLN A 26 -23.98 -0.72 0.14
C GLN A 26 -23.71 0.75 -0.24
N LYS A 27 -23.23 1.10 -1.45
CA LYS A 27 -23.01 2.52 -1.78
C LYS A 27 -23.36 2.91 -3.21
N ASP A 28 -24.55 3.48 -3.35
CA ASP A 28 -24.84 4.64 -4.20
C ASP A 28 -25.35 5.75 -3.26
N GLU A 29 -24.60 6.85 -3.11
CA GLU A 29 -25.05 8.24 -2.89
C GLU A 29 -23.91 9.16 -2.40
N ASP A 30 -23.82 10.31 -3.07
CA ASP A 30 -23.13 11.59 -2.82
C ASP A 30 -21.59 11.70 -2.69
N ASP A 31 -21.01 12.51 -3.58
CA ASP A 31 -19.59 12.87 -3.77
C ASP A 31 -19.46 14.40 -3.73
N SER A 32 -19.09 14.97 -2.57
CA SER A 32 -18.75 16.38 -2.44
C SER A 32 -17.63 16.59 -1.41
N GLY A 33 -16.46 16.00 -1.65
CA GLY A 33 -15.20 16.35 -1.00
C GLY A 33 -14.28 17.06 -2.00
N ALA A 34 -13.78 18.25 -1.67
CA ALA A 34 -12.99 19.08 -2.58
C ALA A 34 -11.74 18.34 -3.12
N LYS A 35 -11.84 17.88 -4.37
CA LYS A 35 -10.77 17.23 -5.13
C LYS A 35 -9.73 18.28 -5.52
N LYS A 36 -8.50 18.19 -5.01
CA LYS A 36 -7.38 18.85 -5.69
C LYS A 36 -7.12 18.07 -6.98
N GLU A 37 -7.40 18.69 -8.12
CA GLU A 37 -7.03 18.14 -9.42
C GLU A 37 -5.51 17.98 -9.51
N PHE A 38 -5.06 16.89 -10.12
CA PHE A 38 -3.65 16.71 -10.43
C PHE A 38 -3.22 17.75 -11.44
N THR A 39 -2.25 18.59 -11.06
CA THR A 39 -1.67 19.60 -11.94
C THR A 39 -0.18 19.34 -12.13
N PRO A 40 0.43 19.86 -13.21
CA PRO A 40 1.88 19.82 -13.39
C PRO A 40 2.66 20.43 -12.21
N ALA A 41 2.07 21.40 -11.48
CA ALA A 41 2.68 22.00 -10.31
C ALA A 41 2.74 21.01 -9.13
N ASN A 42 1.62 20.33 -8.83
CA ASN A 42 1.60 19.30 -7.80
C ASN A 42 2.52 18.13 -8.16
N GLU A 43 2.63 17.78 -9.43
CA GLU A 43 3.55 16.73 -9.90
C GLU A 43 5.02 17.10 -9.64
N ALA A 44 5.42 18.34 -9.94
CA ALA A 44 6.77 18.82 -9.67
C ALA A 44 7.10 18.80 -8.17
N ASP A 45 6.17 19.28 -7.33
CA ASP A 45 6.32 19.28 -5.87
C ASP A 45 6.57 17.86 -5.32
N ILE A 46 5.92 16.86 -5.89
CA ILE A 46 6.13 15.45 -5.52
C ILE A 46 7.53 15.01 -5.97
N ILE A 47 7.88 15.21 -7.24
CA ILE A 47 9.12 14.64 -7.81
C ILE A 47 10.38 15.26 -7.21
N ASP A 48 10.33 16.56 -6.89
CA ASP A 48 11.48 17.32 -6.38
C ASP A 48 11.78 17.03 -4.90
N GLN A 49 10.89 16.31 -4.21
CA GLN A 49 11.09 15.91 -2.83
C GLN A 49 12.06 14.73 -2.72
N ALA A 50 13.10 14.89 -1.88
CA ALA A 50 14.09 13.84 -1.62
C ALA A 50 13.53 12.76 -0.68
N TYR A 51 12.68 11.89 -1.23
CA TYR A 51 12.09 10.78 -0.49
C TYR A 51 13.14 9.78 -0.02
N LYS A 52 12.83 9.09 1.09
CA LYS A 52 13.65 8.04 1.69
C LYS A 52 12.96 6.70 1.79
N ALA A 53 11.64 6.66 1.61
CA ALA A 53 10.86 5.45 1.53
C ALA A 53 9.52 5.71 0.85
N ILE A 54 8.93 4.66 0.29
CA ILE A 54 7.55 4.64 -0.19
C ILE A 54 6.80 3.55 0.56
N VAL A 55 5.59 3.87 1.05
CA VAL A 55 4.68 2.88 1.64
C VAL A 55 3.41 2.78 0.79
N ILE A 56 2.98 1.56 0.47
CA ILE A 56 1.86 1.29 -0.44
C ILE A 56 0.85 0.36 0.23
N GLY A 57 -0.42 0.72 0.19
CA GLY A 57 -1.53 -0.10 0.67
C GLY A 57 -2.50 -0.48 -0.44
N ALA A 58 -2.91 -1.74 -0.51
CA ALA A 58 -3.86 -2.22 -1.51
C ALA A 58 -4.70 -3.41 -1.02
N SER A 59 -5.84 -3.65 -1.65
CA SER A 59 -6.73 -4.77 -1.32
C SER A 59 -7.36 -5.36 -2.60
N THR A 60 -8.68 -5.37 -2.74
CA THR A 60 -9.37 -5.84 -3.95
C THR A 60 -8.94 -5.07 -5.22
N GLY A 61 -8.47 -5.80 -6.25
CA GLY A 61 -7.86 -5.23 -7.45
C GLY A 61 -6.37 -4.88 -7.30
N GLY A 62 -5.88 -4.88 -6.07
CA GLY A 62 -4.50 -4.53 -5.70
C GLY A 62 -3.43 -5.37 -6.38
N PRO A 63 -3.55 -6.72 -6.50
CA PRO A 63 -2.53 -7.52 -7.17
C PRO A 63 -2.26 -7.08 -8.61
N ARG A 64 -3.29 -6.70 -9.38
CA ARG A 64 -3.12 -6.18 -10.74
C ARG A 64 -2.48 -4.80 -10.74
N ALA A 65 -2.91 -3.91 -9.85
CA ALA A 65 -2.36 -2.56 -9.73
C ALA A 65 -0.88 -2.58 -9.31
N LEU A 66 -0.53 -3.41 -8.32
CA LEU A 66 0.83 -3.59 -7.83
C LEU A 66 1.75 -4.21 -8.87
N MET A 67 1.29 -5.20 -9.65
CA MET A 67 2.08 -5.74 -10.76
C MET A 67 2.46 -4.63 -11.76
N GLN A 68 1.50 -3.79 -12.15
CA GLN A 68 1.75 -2.67 -13.05
C GLN A 68 2.75 -1.66 -12.46
N LEU A 69 2.58 -1.31 -11.18
CA LEU A 69 3.49 -0.38 -10.51
C LEU A 69 4.90 -0.95 -10.42
N VAL A 70 5.05 -2.20 -9.95
CA VAL A 70 6.36 -2.82 -9.73
C VAL A 70 7.11 -3.06 -11.03
N GLN A 71 6.43 -3.41 -12.12
CA GLN A 71 7.05 -3.51 -13.46
C GLN A 71 7.63 -2.18 -13.95
N ALA A 72 7.04 -1.05 -13.54
CA ALA A 72 7.47 0.28 -13.94
C ALA A 72 8.63 0.82 -13.07
N ILE A 73 8.98 0.15 -11.97
CA ILE A 73 10.09 0.59 -11.10
C ILE A 73 11.42 0.34 -11.82
N PRO A 74 12.27 1.36 -11.98
CA PRO A 74 13.58 1.20 -12.60
C PRO A 74 14.57 0.50 -11.67
N SER A 75 15.55 -0.21 -12.24
CA SER A 75 16.67 -0.81 -11.49
C SER A 75 17.52 0.20 -10.71
N THR A 76 17.37 1.51 -11.01
CA THR A 76 18.06 2.61 -10.32
C THR A 76 17.41 3.03 -9.00
N LEU A 77 16.32 2.37 -8.57
CA LEU A 77 15.65 2.67 -7.31
C LEU A 77 16.67 2.68 -6.14
N ALA A 78 16.78 3.82 -5.46
CA ALA A 78 17.73 4.01 -4.35
C ALA A 78 17.07 3.99 -2.95
N ILE A 79 15.76 3.82 -2.88
CA ILE A 79 14.98 3.84 -1.63
C ILE A 79 14.16 2.55 -1.47
N PRO A 80 13.89 2.10 -0.24
CA PRO A 80 13.01 0.97 -0.03
C PRO A 80 11.54 1.31 -0.33
N ILE A 81 10.80 0.29 -0.77
CA ILE A 81 9.35 0.35 -0.93
C ILE A 81 8.72 -0.74 -0.10
N PHE A 82 7.67 -0.40 0.66
CA PHE A 82 6.97 -1.32 1.54
C PHE A 82 5.53 -1.44 1.10
N ILE A 83 5.05 -2.67 0.94
CA ILE A 83 3.73 -2.97 0.41
C ILE A 83 2.94 -3.79 1.43
N VAL A 84 1.77 -3.29 1.80
CA VAL A 84 0.71 -4.10 2.42
C VAL A 84 -0.35 -4.36 1.37
N GLN A 85 -0.48 -5.62 0.99
CA GLN A 85 -1.59 -6.12 0.20
C GLN A 85 -2.45 -7.02 1.09
N HIS A 86 -3.73 -6.71 1.25
CA HIS A 86 -4.64 -7.60 1.97
C HIS A 86 -4.79 -8.91 1.21
N MET A 87 -4.12 -9.95 1.70
CA MET A 87 -4.15 -11.30 1.17
C MET A 87 -4.11 -12.30 2.33
N PRO A 88 -4.77 -13.48 2.18
CA PRO A 88 -4.72 -14.53 3.18
C PRO A 88 -3.30 -15.06 3.40
N GLU A 89 -3.10 -15.71 4.55
CA GLU A 89 -1.86 -16.41 4.87
C GLU A 89 -1.52 -17.45 3.78
N GLY A 90 -0.24 -17.55 3.42
CA GLY A 90 0.27 -18.49 2.41
C GLY A 90 0.20 -17.98 0.96
N PHE A 91 -0.47 -16.86 0.69
CA PHE A 91 -0.51 -16.29 -0.67
C PHE A 91 0.53 -15.20 -0.90
N THR A 92 0.94 -14.47 0.13
CA THR A 92 1.86 -13.32 0.05
C THR A 92 3.25 -13.69 -0.45
N ALA A 93 3.81 -14.83 -0.03
CA ALA A 93 5.08 -15.35 -0.56
C ALA A 93 5.03 -15.59 -2.08
N SER A 94 3.96 -16.26 -2.56
CA SER A 94 3.77 -16.53 -3.99
C SER A 94 3.55 -15.24 -4.79
N PHE A 95 2.90 -14.25 -4.18
CA PHE A 95 2.67 -12.94 -4.79
C PHE A 95 3.96 -12.12 -4.87
N ALA A 96 4.75 -12.07 -3.79
CA ALA A 96 6.06 -11.42 -3.79
C ALA A 96 6.98 -12.04 -4.84
N LYS A 97 6.99 -13.37 -4.97
CA LYS A 97 7.73 -14.05 -6.04
C LYS A 97 7.26 -13.61 -7.43
N ARG A 98 5.95 -13.55 -7.67
CA ARG A 98 5.41 -13.12 -8.97
C ARG A 98 5.78 -11.67 -9.30
N LEU A 99 5.73 -10.78 -8.30
CA LEU A 99 6.19 -9.41 -8.45
C LEU A 99 7.68 -9.39 -8.83
N ASN A 100 8.51 -10.14 -8.10
CA ASN A 100 9.95 -10.25 -8.35
C ASN A 100 10.27 -10.74 -9.76
N ASP A 101 9.55 -11.75 -10.26
CA ASP A 101 9.75 -12.30 -11.60
C ASP A 101 9.47 -11.25 -12.72
N SER A 102 8.78 -10.16 -12.38
CA SER A 102 8.43 -9.07 -13.31
C SER A 102 9.17 -7.76 -13.05
N ALA A 103 9.92 -7.67 -11.96
CA ALA A 103 10.56 -6.44 -11.49
C ALA A 103 11.98 -6.30 -12.03
N GLN A 104 12.46 -5.05 -12.08
CA GLN A 104 13.88 -4.75 -12.31
C GLN A 104 14.68 -4.60 -11.01
N VAL A 105 14.01 -4.73 -9.88
CA VAL A 105 14.54 -4.58 -8.52
C VAL A 105 14.17 -5.82 -7.69
N PRO A 106 14.93 -6.16 -6.64
CA PRO A 106 14.56 -7.23 -5.73
C PRO A 106 13.19 -6.97 -5.10
N VAL A 107 12.28 -7.93 -5.22
CA VAL A 107 11.01 -7.94 -4.51
C VAL A 107 10.93 -9.20 -3.66
N LYS A 108 10.59 -9.05 -2.39
CA LYS A 108 10.50 -10.20 -1.47
C LYS A 108 9.42 -10.01 -0.42
N GLU A 109 8.96 -11.12 0.12
CA GLU A 109 8.19 -11.10 1.36
C GLU A 109 9.14 -10.69 2.51
N ALA A 110 8.67 -9.80 3.38
CA ALA A 110 9.45 -9.30 4.50
C ALA A 110 9.69 -10.39 5.55
N SER A 111 10.88 -10.40 6.15
CA SER A 111 11.21 -11.25 7.29
C SER A 111 11.31 -10.43 8.58
N HIS A 112 11.00 -11.06 9.72
CA HIS A 112 11.13 -10.42 11.02
C HIS A 112 12.60 -10.14 11.36
N LEU A 113 12.88 -8.95 11.91
CA LEU A 113 14.21 -8.43 12.25
C LEU A 113 15.15 -8.35 11.03
N GLU A 114 14.58 -8.28 9.83
CA GLU A 114 15.36 -8.06 8.63
C GLU A 114 15.76 -6.59 8.50
N LYS A 115 17.04 -6.36 8.21
CA LYS A 115 17.56 -5.04 7.87
C LYS A 115 17.03 -4.56 6.52
N ILE A 116 16.57 -3.31 6.51
CA ILE A 116 16.03 -2.64 5.34
C ILE A 116 17.16 -2.31 4.37
N GLN A 117 17.01 -2.77 3.13
CA GLN A 117 17.93 -2.51 2.04
C GLN A 117 17.33 -1.48 1.09
N ALA A 118 18.16 -0.51 0.71
CA ALA A 118 17.85 0.42 -0.37
C ALA A 118 17.59 -0.35 -1.68
N GLY A 119 16.70 0.18 -2.53
CA GLY A 119 16.39 -0.43 -3.81
C GLY A 119 15.62 -1.76 -3.74
N THR A 120 15.08 -2.11 -2.57
CA THR A 120 14.32 -3.35 -2.37
C THR A 120 12.85 -3.06 -2.12
N VAL A 121 11.98 -3.90 -2.68
CA VAL A 121 10.54 -3.87 -2.44
C VAL A 121 10.17 -5.00 -1.47
N TYR A 122 9.54 -4.64 -0.36
CA TYR A 122 9.12 -5.55 0.70
C TYR A 122 7.61 -5.71 0.71
N VAL A 123 7.13 -6.95 0.69
CA VAL A 123 5.71 -7.29 0.81
C VAL A 123 5.44 -7.84 2.20
N ALA A 124 4.48 -7.26 2.92
CA ALA A 124 4.07 -7.75 4.23
C ALA A 124 3.53 -9.19 4.12
N PRO A 125 3.98 -10.12 4.97
CA PRO A 125 3.43 -11.46 5.00
C PRO A 125 1.99 -11.47 5.51
N GLY A 126 1.17 -12.35 4.94
CA GLY A 126 -0.19 -12.60 5.41
C GLY A 126 -0.18 -13.03 6.87
N ASN A 127 -1.19 -12.61 7.63
CA ASN A 127 -1.33 -12.92 9.07
C ASN A 127 -0.28 -12.27 10.00
N TYR A 128 0.54 -11.33 9.51
CA TYR A 128 1.41 -10.47 10.33
C TYR A 128 1.21 -8.99 9.98
N HIS A 129 1.22 -8.11 10.99
CA HIS A 129 1.38 -6.67 10.75
C HIS A 129 2.86 -6.38 10.52
N MET A 130 3.16 -5.57 9.51
CA MET A 130 4.51 -5.10 9.23
C MET A 130 4.69 -3.69 9.76
N HIS A 131 5.71 -3.50 10.59
CA HIS A 131 6.10 -2.22 11.15
C HIS A 131 7.55 -1.91 10.76
N ILE A 132 7.86 -0.62 10.63
CA ILE A 132 9.21 -0.13 10.44
C ILE A 132 9.69 0.44 11.77
N HIS A 133 10.83 -0.04 12.26
CA HIS A 133 11.48 0.52 13.43
C HIS A 133 12.96 0.69 13.13
N GLN A 134 13.43 1.94 13.16
CA GLN A 134 14.79 2.29 12.76
C GLN A 134 15.12 1.78 11.35
N ASP A 135 16.09 0.90 11.20
CA ASP A 135 16.52 0.28 9.94
C ASP A 135 16.06 -1.18 9.79
N GLU A 136 15.08 -1.63 10.58
CA GLU A 136 14.62 -3.02 10.63
C GLU A 136 13.09 -3.18 10.47
N LEU A 137 12.69 -4.34 9.95
CA LEU A 137 11.30 -4.75 9.80
C LEU A 137 10.83 -5.61 10.97
N PHE A 138 9.74 -5.19 11.61
CA PHE A 138 9.11 -5.91 12.71
C PHE A 138 7.79 -6.51 12.23
N LEU A 139 7.63 -7.82 12.45
CA LEU A 139 6.43 -8.56 12.09
C LEU A 139 5.74 -8.99 13.37
N THR A 140 4.49 -8.57 13.56
CA THR A 140 3.74 -8.84 14.79
C THR A 140 2.40 -9.51 14.49
N GLN A 141 1.88 -10.28 15.44
CA GLN A 141 0.55 -10.89 15.36
C GLN A 141 -0.39 -10.30 16.41
N THR A 142 -0.29 -8.98 16.63
CA THR A 142 -1.27 -8.23 17.42
C THR A 142 -2.67 -8.32 16.80
N GLU A 143 -3.68 -7.88 17.53
CA GLU A 143 -5.08 -7.97 17.09
C GLU A 143 -5.29 -7.35 15.70
N LYS A 144 -6.21 -7.97 14.93
CA LYS A 144 -6.57 -7.48 13.59
C LYS A 144 -7.12 -6.06 13.70
N ARG A 145 -6.56 -5.15 12.90
CA ARG A 145 -7.10 -3.79 12.74
C ARG A 145 -8.00 -3.74 11.53
N ASN A 146 -9.15 -3.08 11.64
CA ASN A 146 -10.16 -3.02 10.56
C ASN A 146 -10.59 -4.41 10.04
N GLY A 147 -10.43 -5.47 10.85
CA GLY A 147 -10.72 -6.86 10.46
C GLY A 147 -9.66 -7.55 9.60
N VAL A 148 -8.51 -6.90 9.35
CA VAL A 148 -7.43 -7.40 8.48
C VAL A 148 -6.09 -7.52 9.23
N ARG A 149 -5.25 -8.43 8.75
CA ARG A 149 -3.84 -8.59 9.15
C ARG A 149 -3.07 -9.25 7.99
N PRO A 150 -2.17 -8.54 7.30
CA PRO A 150 -1.63 -7.19 7.59
C PRO A 150 -2.67 -6.07 7.43
N ALA A 151 -2.43 -4.96 8.14
CA ALA A 151 -3.19 -3.72 8.02
C ALA A 151 -2.26 -2.61 7.54
N VAL A 152 -2.73 -1.82 6.58
CA VAL A 152 -2.02 -0.70 5.96
C VAL A 152 -1.74 0.38 6.99
N ASP A 153 -2.71 0.67 7.86
CA ASP A 153 -2.56 1.70 8.90
C ASP A 153 -1.31 1.46 9.76
N HIS A 154 -1.02 0.20 10.16
CA HIS A 154 0.16 -0.12 10.97
C HIS A 154 1.49 0.15 10.27
N LEU A 155 1.58 -0.15 8.97
CA LEU A 155 2.78 0.16 8.19
C LEU A 155 2.97 1.67 8.11
N PHE A 156 1.91 2.39 7.75
CA PHE A 156 1.98 3.83 7.48
C PHE A 156 2.28 4.61 8.76
N GLU A 157 1.62 4.29 9.87
CA GLU A 157 1.84 4.93 11.17
C GLU A 157 3.24 4.71 11.73
N SER A 158 3.84 3.53 11.51
CA SER A 158 5.22 3.28 11.94
C SER A 158 6.25 3.97 11.05
N ALA A 159 5.97 4.12 9.75
CA ALA A 159 6.82 4.81 8.79
C ALA A 159 6.79 6.35 8.98
N ALA A 160 5.62 6.92 9.30
CA ALA A 160 5.39 8.36 9.38
C ALA A 160 6.40 9.12 10.26
N PRO A 161 6.60 8.78 11.56
CA PRO A 161 7.53 9.52 12.41
C PRO A 161 9.00 9.31 12.03
N LEU A 162 9.33 8.19 11.37
CA LEU A 162 10.70 7.85 10.96
C LEU A 162 11.14 8.65 9.74
N TYR A 163 10.29 8.70 8.70
CA TYR A 163 10.63 9.33 7.43
C TYR A 163 10.11 10.76 7.30
N LYS A 164 9.08 11.15 8.07
CA LYS A 164 8.50 12.51 8.10
C LYS A 164 8.18 13.01 6.69
N ASN A 165 8.61 14.23 6.37
CA ASN A 165 8.54 14.84 5.05
C ASN A 165 9.43 14.19 3.98
N ARG A 166 9.97 12.99 4.21
CA ARG A 166 10.64 12.18 3.18
C ARG A 166 9.95 10.84 2.98
N LEU A 167 8.68 10.76 3.37
CA LEU A 167 7.81 9.62 3.11
C LEU A 167 6.81 9.95 2.01
N LEU A 168 6.70 9.05 1.05
CA LEU A 168 5.59 9.01 0.11
C LEU A 168 4.67 7.85 0.50
N SER A 169 3.39 8.12 0.73
CA SER A 169 2.38 7.09 0.96
C SER A 169 1.41 7.00 -0.21
N VAL A 170 1.05 5.77 -0.58
CA VAL A 170 0.19 5.49 -1.72
C VAL A 170 -0.91 4.53 -1.31
N ILE A 171 -2.18 4.91 -1.50
CA ILE A 171 -3.32 4.02 -1.30
C ILE A 171 -3.94 3.66 -2.65
N LEU A 172 -4.06 2.37 -2.91
CA LEU A 172 -4.58 1.82 -4.15
C LEU A 172 -5.96 1.22 -3.95
N THR A 173 -6.55 0.77 -5.06
CA THR A 173 -7.83 0.05 -5.12
C THR A 173 -7.95 -0.97 -4.00
N GLY A 174 -9.13 -0.99 -3.39
CA GLY A 174 -9.37 -1.82 -2.23
C GLY A 174 -10.69 -1.49 -1.57
N MET A 175 -11.20 -2.46 -0.82
CA MET A 175 -12.44 -2.35 -0.08
C MET A 175 -12.16 -1.93 1.36
N GLY A 176 -13.10 -1.22 1.99
CA GLY A 176 -13.00 -0.77 3.39
C GLY A 176 -12.28 0.57 3.52
N LYS A 177 -11.71 0.82 4.70
CA LYS A 177 -11.13 2.11 5.09
C LYS A 177 -9.69 2.03 5.61
N ASP A 178 -9.11 0.84 5.59
CA ASP A 178 -7.74 0.63 6.06
C ASP A 178 -6.75 1.45 5.21
N GLY A 179 -5.80 2.09 5.86
CA GLY A 179 -4.89 3.07 5.26
C GLY A 179 -5.31 4.53 5.48
N THR A 180 -6.56 4.81 5.85
CA THR A 180 -7.02 6.19 6.09
C THR A 180 -6.31 6.82 7.30
N GLN A 181 -6.23 6.10 8.43
CA GLN A 181 -5.56 6.62 9.63
C GLN A 181 -4.04 6.65 9.43
N GLY A 182 -3.51 5.66 8.70
CA GLY A 182 -2.13 5.64 8.25
C GLY A 182 -1.76 6.88 7.44
N MET A 183 -2.55 7.23 6.42
CA MET A 183 -2.33 8.42 5.61
C MET A 183 -2.45 9.71 6.40
N GLN A 184 -3.39 9.76 7.36
CA GLN A 184 -3.48 10.88 8.29
C GLN A 184 -2.16 11.08 9.05
N ALA A 185 -1.61 10.02 9.64
CA ALA A 185 -0.35 10.08 10.36
C ALA A 185 0.82 10.51 9.45
N VAL A 186 0.86 10.03 8.20
CA VAL A 186 1.87 10.46 7.21
C VAL A 186 1.77 11.95 6.93
N LYS A 187 0.55 12.46 6.70
CA LYS A 187 0.29 13.88 6.42
C LYS A 187 0.64 14.77 7.61
N GLU A 188 0.27 14.36 8.82
CA GLU A 188 0.61 15.05 10.08
C GLU A 188 2.14 15.08 10.32
N ALA A 189 2.87 14.06 9.89
CA ALA A 189 4.33 14.02 9.93
C ALA A 189 5.00 14.81 8.77
N GLY A 190 4.20 15.42 7.89
CA GLY A 190 4.64 16.23 6.74
C GLY A 190 5.01 15.42 5.50
N GLY A 191 4.73 14.11 5.48
CA GLY A 191 4.87 13.27 4.29
C GLY A 191 3.79 13.55 3.24
N TYR A 192 3.98 13.01 2.04
CA TYR A 192 3.07 13.21 0.91
C TYR A 192 2.13 12.01 0.74
N THR A 193 0.86 12.25 0.42
CA THR A 193 -0.15 11.18 0.32
C THR A 193 -0.83 11.16 -1.06
N LEU A 194 -0.78 9.99 -1.73
CA LEU A 194 -1.35 9.76 -3.06
C LEU A 194 -2.44 8.70 -3.03
N ALA A 195 -3.58 8.97 -3.64
CA ALA A 195 -4.66 7.99 -3.80
C ALA A 195 -4.92 7.66 -5.27
N GLN A 196 -5.15 6.37 -5.55
CA GLN A 196 -5.65 5.95 -6.85
C GLN A 196 -7.07 6.47 -7.08
N ASN A 197 -7.33 7.06 -8.26
CA ASN A 197 -8.64 7.63 -8.60
C ASN A 197 -9.73 6.56 -8.83
N LYS A 198 -10.99 6.99 -8.76
CA LYS A 198 -12.16 6.12 -8.93
C LYS A 198 -12.18 5.41 -10.28
N GLU A 199 -11.79 6.11 -11.35
CA GLU A 199 -11.79 5.59 -12.73
C GLU A 199 -10.88 4.36 -12.90
N SER A 200 -9.69 4.36 -12.30
CA SER A 200 -8.74 3.25 -12.43
C SER A 200 -8.87 2.19 -11.34
N CYS A 201 -9.69 2.43 -10.31
CA CYS A 201 -9.93 1.47 -9.24
C CYS A 201 -10.87 0.35 -9.68
N VAL A 202 -10.59 -0.87 -9.22
CA VAL A 202 -11.58 -1.95 -9.27
C VAL A 202 -12.62 -1.74 -8.15
N VAL A 203 -12.15 -1.34 -6.97
CA VAL A 203 -12.97 -0.96 -5.83
C VAL A 203 -12.44 0.33 -5.24
N TYR A 204 -13.23 1.40 -5.31
CA TYR A 204 -12.88 2.72 -4.77
C TYR A 204 -13.30 2.88 -3.30
N GLY A 205 -12.98 1.87 -2.47
CA GLY A 205 -13.27 1.89 -1.03
C GLY A 205 -12.15 2.56 -0.24
N MET A 206 -10.97 1.93 -0.19
CA MET A 206 -9.81 2.43 0.55
C MET A 206 -9.37 3.82 0.04
N PRO A 207 -9.21 4.07 -1.27
CA PRO A 207 -8.89 5.40 -1.76
C PRO A 207 -10.01 6.42 -1.50
N GLY A 208 -11.28 6.03 -1.68
CA GLY A 208 -12.43 6.89 -1.41
C GLY A 208 -12.48 7.33 0.05
N SER A 209 -12.32 6.39 0.99
CA SER A 209 -12.28 6.69 2.43
C SER A 209 -11.16 7.67 2.80
N ALA A 210 -9.98 7.54 2.19
CA ALA A 210 -8.86 8.46 2.43
C ALA A 210 -9.13 9.86 1.84
N VAL A 211 -9.75 9.93 0.65
CA VAL A 211 -10.14 11.21 0.03
C VAL A 211 -11.23 11.91 0.85
N ASP A 212 -12.28 11.19 1.26
CA ASP A 212 -13.38 11.73 2.06
C ASP A 212 -12.90 12.28 3.41
N ALA A 213 -11.86 11.66 4.01
CA ALA A 213 -11.25 12.13 5.25
C ALA A 213 -10.33 13.35 5.07
N GLY A 214 -10.08 13.81 3.84
CA GLY A 214 -9.18 14.95 3.56
C GLY A 214 -7.69 14.66 3.77
N VAL A 215 -7.32 13.38 3.89
CA VAL A 215 -5.95 12.95 4.20
C VAL A 215 -5.12 12.65 2.96
N VAL A 216 -5.67 12.92 1.77
CA VAL A 216 -5.03 12.74 0.46
C VAL A 216 -4.60 14.10 -0.10
N ASP A 217 -3.34 14.22 -0.53
CA ASP A 217 -2.85 15.44 -1.19
C ASP A 217 -3.19 15.47 -2.67
N VAL A 218 -3.08 14.32 -3.33
CA VAL A 218 -3.34 14.16 -4.76
C VAL A 218 -4.04 12.84 -5.06
N CYS A 219 -5.09 12.89 -5.87
CA CYS A 219 -5.81 11.72 -6.36
C CYS A 219 -5.63 11.60 -7.88
N VAL A 220 -5.08 10.48 -8.35
CA VAL A 220 -4.63 10.31 -9.75
C VAL A 220 -4.89 8.92 -10.30
N HIS A 221 -4.90 8.82 -11.63
CA HIS A 221 -4.99 7.54 -12.32
C HIS A 221 -3.78 6.65 -12.01
N LEU A 222 -3.97 5.32 -11.97
CA LEU A 222 -2.91 4.34 -11.67
C LEU A 222 -1.62 4.55 -12.50
N ASN A 223 -1.76 4.82 -13.80
CA ASN A 223 -0.63 5.11 -14.70
C ASN A 223 0.20 6.31 -14.21
N CYS A 224 -0.45 7.38 -13.74
CA CYS A 224 0.25 8.53 -13.21
C CYS A 224 0.98 8.20 -11.90
N ILE A 225 0.42 7.33 -11.05
CA ILE A 225 1.11 6.83 -9.85
C ILE A 225 2.38 6.07 -10.26
N SER A 226 2.31 5.22 -11.30
CA SER A 226 3.49 4.54 -11.85
C SER A 226 4.56 5.53 -12.31
N ASP A 227 4.17 6.56 -13.05
CA ASP A 227 5.09 7.58 -13.55
C ASP A 227 5.74 8.37 -12.40
N ILE A 228 4.95 8.77 -11.39
CA ILE A 228 5.44 9.46 -10.19
C ILE A 228 6.46 8.58 -9.45
N ILE A 229 6.14 7.33 -9.17
CA ILE A 229 7.05 6.40 -8.47
C ILE A 229 8.35 6.22 -9.28
N ASN A 230 8.25 6.09 -10.60
CA ASN A 230 9.42 5.95 -11.46
C ASN A 230 10.32 7.21 -11.39
N LYS A 231 9.72 8.40 -11.45
CA LYS A 231 10.46 9.67 -11.36
C LYS A 231 11.10 9.85 -9.98
N VAL A 232 10.36 9.61 -8.90
CA VAL A 232 10.87 9.59 -7.52
C VAL A 232 12.05 8.62 -7.36
N ALA A 233 11.94 7.42 -7.95
CA ALA A 233 12.99 6.41 -7.92
C ALA A 233 14.29 6.85 -8.62
N ARG A 234 14.24 7.83 -9.53
CA ARG A 234 15.41 8.38 -10.23
C ARG A 234 16.01 9.61 -9.56
N THR A 235 15.21 10.40 -8.84
CA THR A 235 15.64 11.64 -8.18
C THR A 235 16.16 11.41 -6.77
N SER A 236 15.74 10.34 -6.11
CA SER A 236 16.26 9.96 -4.79
C SER A 236 17.74 9.56 -4.89
N LYS A 237 18.65 10.47 -4.55
CA LYS A 237 20.10 10.24 -4.40
C LYS A 237 20.58 10.63 -3.01
#